data_AF-A0A8T4G4B6-F1
#
_entry.id   AF-A0A8T4G4B6-F1
#
_cell.length_a   1.000
_cell.length_b   1.000
_cell.length_c   1.000
_cell.angle_alpha   90.00
_cell.angle_beta   90.00
_cell.angle_gamma   90.00
#
_symmetry.space_group_name_H-M   'P 1'
#
loop_
_entity.id
_entity.type
_entity.pdbx_description
1 polymer ?
#
loop_
_entity_poly.entity_id
_entity_poly.type
_entity_poly.pdbx_seq_one_letter_code
_entity_poly.pdbx_strand_id
1 'polypeptide(L)'
;MEEVLPPDIRKEEERGIDEYLSEGFNLIISNHKLLIPFMVPLLVNILYGIYLLEHFFRGWLFTPIMLSGAPTLDWRQFLIVSILVVIIIMVFMLWGIESVAYFVVKEQNISKAMSFGVKKLPVTFVNYIILLAIIFVLFIPVVVVHSLWFILLYSFLVAVLVSPLVFLLPPIMVEKNFAVIETFFLYKETFKRSIILGLLYSLVSSAVSSLILIIGGSLNILLVIPGFVATYSILYKDYREKEESGFLPSL
;
A
#
# COMPACT_ATOMS: atom_id res chain seq x y z
N MET A 1 5.86 -6.05 49.55
CA MET A 1 6.39 -7.20 48.79
C MET A 1 6.02 -6.94 47.35
N GLU A 2 6.99 -6.55 46.54
CA GLU A 2 6.80 -6.45 45.09
C GLU A 2 6.63 -7.87 44.55
N GLU A 3 5.48 -8.16 43.94
CA GLU A 3 5.30 -9.38 43.15
C GLU A 3 6.23 -9.29 41.94
N VAL A 4 7.45 -9.79 42.12
CA VAL A 4 8.34 -10.13 41.01
C VAL A 4 7.74 -11.36 40.35
N LEU A 5 6.92 -11.13 39.33
CA LEU A 5 6.35 -12.20 38.51
C LEU A 5 7.49 -13.01 37.85
N PRO A 6 7.38 -14.35 37.82
CA PRO A 6 8.45 -15.24 37.37
C PRO A 6 8.75 -15.07 35.87
N PRO A 7 9.98 -15.43 35.43
CA PRO A 7 10.49 -15.18 34.06
C PRO A 7 9.70 -15.90 32.96
N ASP A 8 8.82 -16.83 33.31
CA ASP A 8 8.05 -17.64 32.37
C ASP A 8 6.83 -16.91 31.78
N ILE A 9 6.38 -15.79 32.38
CA ILE A 9 5.38 -14.88 31.78
C ILE A 9 6.05 -13.90 30.79
N ARG A 10 7.39 -13.79 30.79
CA ARG A 10 8.14 -12.93 29.84
C ARG A 10 8.29 -13.54 28.44
N LYS A 11 7.82 -14.77 28.24
CA LYS A 11 7.38 -15.24 26.92
C LYS A 11 5.96 -14.72 26.69
N GLU A 12 5.79 -13.40 26.71
CA GLU A 12 4.64 -12.82 26.01
C GLU A 12 4.75 -13.32 24.57
N GLU A 13 3.72 -14.06 24.15
CA GLU A 13 3.61 -14.67 22.83
C GLU A 13 4.08 -13.65 21.78
N GLU A 14 5.22 -13.94 21.14
CA GLU A 14 5.59 -13.17 19.96
C GLU A 14 4.47 -13.40 18.94
N ARG A 15 3.59 -12.40 18.79
CA ARG A 15 2.45 -12.44 17.88
C ARG A 15 2.86 -13.05 16.54
N GLY A 16 2.12 -14.06 16.12
CA GLY A 16 2.33 -14.74 14.85
C GLY A 16 2.05 -13.81 13.66
N ILE A 17 2.67 -14.09 12.51
CA ILE A 17 2.39 -13.33 11.27
C ILE A 17 0.92 -13.47 10.85
N ASP A 18 0.34 -14.63 11.09
CA ASP A 18 -1.08 -14.95 10.90
C ASP A 18 -1.99 -14.11 11.79
N GLU A 19 -1.60 -13.82 13.03
CA GLU A 19 -2.35 -12.93 13.92
C GLU A 19 -2.36 -11.49 13.40
N TYR A 20 -1.20 -10.97 12.96
CA TYR A 20 -1.11 -9.64 12.35
C TYR A 20 -2.01 -9.51 11.12
N LEU A 21 -1.98 -10.52 10.23
CA LEU A 21 -2.80 -10.53 9.02
C LEU A 21 -4.29 -10.66 9.35
N SER A 22 -4.65 -11.59 10.24
CA SER A 22 -6.02 -11.80 10.67
C SER A 22 -6.59 -10.51 11.28
N GLU A 23 -5.87 -9.89 12.22
CA GLU A 23 -6.29 -8.64 12.85
C GLU A 23 -6.40 -7.49 11.83
N GLY A 24 -5.38 -7.32 10.97
CA GLY A 24 -5.36 -6.27 9.96
C GLY A 24 -6.53 -6.37 8.97
N PHE A 25 -6.79 -7.56 8.43
CA PHE A 25 -7.91 -7.78 7.50
C PHE A 25 -9.27 -7.71 8.20
N ASN A 26 -9.42 -8.28 9.40
CA ASN A 26 -10.66 -8.22 10.16
C ASN A 26 -11.04 -6.77 10.51
N LEU A 27 -10.05 -5.93 10.84
CA LEU A 27 -10.26 -4.51 11.11
C LEU A 27 -10.83 -3.79 9.89
N ILE A 28 -10.28 -4.02 8.70
CA ILE A 28 -10.77 -3.43 7.45
C ILE A 28 -12.18 -3.92 7.11
N ILE A 29 -12.42 -5.23 7.19
CA ILE A 29 -13.73 -5.83 6.89
C ILE A 29 -14.80 -5.28 7.85
N SER A 30 -14.47 -5.18 9.14
CA SER A 30 -15.38 -4.65 10.16
C SER A 30 -15.63 -3.14 10.01
N ASN A 31 -14.69 -2.41 9.40
CA ASN A 31 -14.75 -0.95 9.23
C ASN A 31 -14.77 -0.54 7.75
N HIS A 32 -15.68 -1.13 6.97
CA HIS A 32 -15.82 -0.90 5.53
C HIS A 32 -15.87 0.58 5.08
N LYS A 33 -16.26 1.52 5.95
CA LYS A 33 -16.26 2.96 5.65
C LYS A 33 -14.84 3.52 5.41
N LEU A 34 -13.79 2.87 5.91
CA LEU A 34 -12.40 3.22 5.59
C LEU A 34 -12.04 2.92 4.12
N LEU A 35 -12.87 2.15 3.41
CA LEU A 35 -12.66 1.80 2.00
C LEU A 35 -13.16 2.88 1.03
N ILE A 36 -13.91 3.88 1.51
CA ILE A 36 -14.48 4.94 0.68
C ILE A 36 -13.41 5.64 -0.20
N PRO A 37 -12.22 6.01 0.29
CA PRO A 37 -11.21 6.64 -0.56
C PRO A 37 -10.73 5.72 -1.68
N PHE A 38 -10.70 4.41 -1.45
CA PHE A 38 -10.28 3.39 -2.43
C PHE A 38 -11.33 3.09 -3.50
N MET A 39 -12.60 3.43 -3.25
CA MET A 39 -13.66 3.30 -4.25
C MET A 39 -13.46 4.24 -5.44
N VAL A 40 -12.91 5.44 -5.22
CA VAL A 40 -12.70 6.41 -6.31
C VAL A 40 -11.64 5.93 -7.32
N PRO A 41 -10.43 5.51 -6.91
CA PRO A 41 -9.47 4.87 -7.80
C PRO A 41 -10.04 3.68 -8.56
N LEU A 42 -10.87 2.86 -7.91
CA LEU A 42 -11.51 1.73 -8.55
C LEU A 42 -12.47 2.17 -9.67
N LEU A 43 -13.39 3.09 -9.38
CA LEU A 43 -14.33 3.61 -10.37
C LEU A 43 -13.60 4.29 -11.53
N VAL A 44 -12.58 5.08 -11.22
CA VAL A 44 -11.75 5.75 -12.24
C VAL A 44 -11.03 4.72 -13.12
N ASN A 45 -10.47 3.65 -12.54
CA ASN A 45 -9.85 2.58 -13.32
C ASN A 45 -10.85 1.85 -14.23
N ILE A 46 -12.08 1.58 -13.74
CA ILE A 46 -13.12 0.94 -14.55
C ILE A 46 -13.55 1.85 -15.70
N LEU A 47 -13.89 3.11 -15.41
CA LEU A 47 -14.33 4.08 -16.41
C LEU A 47 -13.23 4.34 -17.45
N TYR A 48 -11.99 4.53 -16.99
CA TYR A 48 -10.86 4.73 -17.88
C TYR A 48 -10.53 3.47 -18.68
N GLY A 49 -10.65 2.28 -18.09
CA GLY A 49 -10.51 1.01 -18.80
C GLY A 49 -11.52 0.86 -19.93
N ILE A 50 -12.80 1.17 -19.68
CA ILE A 50 -13.84 1.21 -20.72
C ILE A 50 -13.48 2.21 -21.82
N TYR A 51 -13.04 3.41 -21.44
CA TYR A 51 -12.59 4.43 -22.39
C TYR A 51 -11.42 3.96 -23.26
N LEU A 52 -10.42 3.27 -22.68
CA LEU A 52 -9.30 2.69 -23.44
C LEU A 52 -9.78 1.61 -24.41
N LEU A 53 -10.67 0.72 -23.97
CA LEU A 53 -11.25 -0.31 -24.84
C LEU A 53 -12.01 0.33 -26.02
N GLU A 54 -12.84 1.35 -25.77
CA GLU A 54 -13.50 2.08 -26.84
C GLU A 54 -12.49 2.73 -27.79
N HIS A 55 -11.44 3.37 -27.26
CA HIS A 55 -10.45 4.09 -28.07
C HIS A 55 -9.64 3.16 -28.97
N PHE A 56 -9.20 2.00 -28.47
CA PHE A 56 -8.35 1.06 -29.22
C PHE A 56 -9.11 0.11 -30.16
N PHE A 57 -10.37 -0.24 -29.86
CA PHE A 57 -11.16 -1.20 -30.65
C PHE A 57 -12.14 -0.55 -31.64
N ARG A 58 -12.22 0.80 -31.69
CA ARG A 58 -13.03 1.53 -32.68
C ARG A 58 -12.49 1.30 -34.09
N GLY A 59 -13.21 0.53 -34.91
CA GLY A 59 -12.85 0.22 -36.30
C GLY A 59 -12.49 -1.25 -36.57
N TRP A 60 -12.48 -2.12 -35.56
CA TRP A 60 -12.42 -3.56 -35.77
C TRP A 60 -13.79 -4.13 -36.18
N LEU A 61 -13.80 -4.95 -37.24
CA LEU A 61 -15.01 -5.52 -37.88
C LEU A 61 -15.90 -6.37 -36.95
N PHE A 62 -15.41 -6.78 -35.78
CA PHE A 62 -16.08 -7.72 -34.88
C PHE A 62 -16.53 -7.13 -33.53
N THR A 63 -16.36 -5.82 -33.30
CA THR A 63 -16.74 -5.18 -32.02
C THR A 63 -17.71 -4.03 -32.26
N PRO A 64 -19.03 -4.24 -32.08
CA PRO A 64 -20.03 -3.16 -32.14
C PRO A 64 -20.07 -2.40 -30.80
N ILE A 65 -18.92 -2.18 -30.17
CA ILE A 65 -18.84 -1.61 -28.83
C ILE A 65 -18.65 -0.10 -28.96
N MET A 66 -19.73 0.60 -29.32
CA MET A 66 -19.89 2.02 -28.99
C MET A 66 -20.65 2.08 -27.66
N LEU A 67 -19.95 1.94 -26.54
CA LEU A 67 -20.53 1.97 -25.20
C LEU A 67 -20.87 3.41 -24.77
N SER A 68 -20.10 4.39 -25.22
CA SER A 68 -20.38 5.81 -25.10
C SER A 68 -20.28 6.49 -26.47
N GLY A 69 -21.29 7.27 -26.85
CA GLY A 69 -21.27 8.06 -28.09
C GLY A 69 -20.27 9.23 -28.07
N ALA A 70 -19.23 9.16 -27.22
CA ALA A 70 -18.29 10.24 -27.02
C ALA A 70 -17.33 10.39 -28.22
N PRO A 71 -17.02 11.63 -28.63
CA PRO A 71 -15.99 11.86 -29.62
C PRO A 71 -14.63 11.36 -29.10
N THR A 72 -13.87 10.68 -29.94
CA THR A 72 -12.48 10.31 -29.64
C THR A 72 -11.66 11.58 -29.46
N LEU A 73 -11.03 11.69 -28.28
CA LEU A 73 -10.11 12.77 -27.96
C LEU A 73 -8.87 12.72 -28.88
N ASP A 74 -8.37 13.88 -29.30
CA ASP A 74 -7.08 13.98 -29.97
C ASP A 74 -5.94 13.52 -29.05
N TRP A 75 -4.79 13.12 -29.61
CA TRP A 75 -3.66 12.59 -28.83
C TRP A 75 -3.23 13.48 -27.65
N ARG A 76 -3.27 14.81 -27.81
CA ARG A 76 -2.99 15.76 -26.72
C ARG A 76 -4.03 15.69 -25.60
N GLN A 77 -5.30 15.58 -25.95
CA GLN A 77 -6.40 15.47 -24.99
C GLN A 77 -6.38 14.10 -24.29
N PHE A 78 -6.07 13.02 -25.02
CA PHE A 78 -5.82 11.70 -24.45
C PHE A 78 -4.75 11.76 -23.36
N LEU A 79 -3.57 12.34 -23.65
CA LEU A 79 -2.48 12.47 -22.67
C LEU A 79 -2.90 13.27 -21.43
N ILE A 80 -3.61 14.38 -21.61
CA ILE A 80 -4.11 15.20 -20.49
C ILE A 80 -5.05 14.38 -19.60
N VAL A 81 -5.97 13.61 -20.21
CA VAL A 81 -6.89 12.74 -19.47
C VAL A 81 -6.14 11.62 -18.75
N SER A 82 -5.17 10.97 -19.40
CA SER A 82 -4.34 9.93 -18.77
C SER A 82 -3.60 10.46 -17.53
N ILE A 83 -3.00 11.64 -17.62
CA ILE A 83 -2.30 12.28 -16.50
C ILE A 83 -3.28 12.59 -15.37
N LEU A 84 -4.45 13.16 -15.70
CA LEU A 84 -5.48 13.48 -14.72
C LEU A 84 -5.97 12.22 -13.98
N VAL A 85 -6.20 11.14 -14.71
CA VAL A 85 -6.59 9.83 -14.16
C VAL A 85 -5.54 9.32 -13.17
N VAL A 86 -4.26 9.35 -13.53
CA VAL A 86 -3.17 8.92 -12.64
C VAL A 86 -3.13 9.77 -11.37
N ILE A 87 -3.28 11.09 -11.50
CA ILE A 87 -3.30 12.01 -10.34
C ILE A 87 -4.47 11.69 -9.41
N ILE A 88 -5.68 11.50 -9.95
CA ILE A 88 -6.87 11.17 -9.15
C ILE A 88 -6.66 9.85 -8.40
N ILE A 89 -6.24 8.79 -9.10
CA ILE A 89 -5.96 7.49 -8.49
C ILE A 89 -4.95 7.65 -7.35
N MET A 90 -3.83 8.30 -7.63
CA MET A 90 -2.75 8.48 -6.65
C MET A 90 -3.21 9.26 -5.41
N VAL A 91 -3.90 10.39 -5.58
CA VAL A 91 -4.38 11.22 -4.46
C VAL A 91 -5.32 10.43 -3.56
N PHE A 92 -6.29 9.72 -4.14
CA PHE A 92 -7.26 8.97 -3.36
C PHE A 92 -6.68 7.69 -2.73
N MET A 93 -5.71 7.04 -3.39
CA MET A 93 -4.97 5.93 -2.80
C MET A 93 -4.17 6.39 -1.58
N LEU A 94 -3.40 7.49 -1.70
CA LEU A 94 -2.64 8.04 -0.58
C LEU A 94 -3.55 8.49 0.56
N TRP A 95 -4.69 9.10 0.24
CA TRP A 95 -5.69 9.46 1.24
C TRP A 95 -6.19 8.23 2.01
N GLY A 96 -6.55 7.16 1.29
CA GLY A 96 -7.03 5.93 1.90
C GLY A 96 -5.99 5.27 2.81
N ILE A 97 -4.76 5.14 2.33
CA ILE A 97 -3.66 4.51 3.07
C ILE A 97 -3.36 5.26 4.38
N GLU A 98 -3.29 6.59 4.35
CA GLU A 98 -3.09 7.41 5.56
C GLU A 98 -4.26 7.34 6.52
N SER A 99 -5.49 7.31 6.00
CA SER A 99 -6.69 7.19 6.82
C SER A 99 -6.72 5.85 7.57
N VAL A 100 -6.36 4.75 6.91
CA VAL A 100 -6.23 3.43 7.55
C VAL A 100 -5.13 3.46 8.61
N ALA A 101 -3.94 3.98 8.28
CA ALA A 101 -2.83 4.03 9.21
C ALA A 101 -3.17 4.84 10.47
N TYR A 102 -3.77 6.02 10.31
CA TYR A 102 -4.21 6.85 11.45
C TYR A 102 -5.25 6.14 12.32
N PHE A 103 -6.21 5.46 11.70
CA PHE A 103 -7.25 4.73 12.41
C PHE A 103 -6.67 3.63 13.31
N VAL A 104 -5.66 2.92 12.82
CA VAL A 104 -5.00 1.84 13.54
C VAL A 104 -4.04 2.37 14.62
N VAL A 105 -3.22 3.36 14.30
CA VAL A 105 -2.13 3.84 15.17
C VAL A 105 -2.61 4.79 16.26
N LYS A 106 -3.59 5.65 15.99
CA LYS A 106 -4.00 6.73 16.91
C LYS A 106 -5.40 6.59 17.45
N GLU A 107 -6.40 6.59 16.57
CA GLU A 107 -7.78 6.73 17.02
C GLU A 107 -8.74 5.94 16.13
N GLN A 108 -9.50 5.04 16.74
CA GLN A 108 -10.53 4.24 16.08
C GLN A 108 -11.81 5.05 15.76
N ASN A 109 -11.66 6.32 15.39
CA ASN A 109 -12.75 7.16 14.90
C ASN A 109 -12.59 7.40 13.40
N ILE A 110 -13.51 6.82 12.62
CA ILE A 110 -13.48 6.86 11.15
C ILE A 110 -13.51 8.31 10.61
N SER A 111 -14.32 9.19 11.18
CA SER A 111 -14.44 10.57 10.68
C SER A 111 -13.14 11.35 10.86
N LYS A 112 -12.49 11.20 12.03
CA LYS A 112 -11.20 11.83 12.29
C LYS A 112 -10.09 11.25 11.44
N ALA A 113 -10.07 9.93 11.24
CA ALA A 113 -9.11 9.26 10.38
C ALA A 113 -9.17 9.75 8.93
N MET A 114 -10.39 9.86 8.38
CA MET A 114 -10.61 10.35 7.02
C MET A 114 -10.19 11.81 6.87
N SER A 115 -10.52 12.67 7.84
CA SER A 115 -10.09 14.07 7.87
C SER A 115 -8.57 14.22 7.97
N PHE A 116 -7.93 13.41 8.81
CA PHE A 116 -6.48 13.38 8.96
C PHE A 116 -5.79 13.03 7.63
N GLY A 117 -6.26 11.98 6.96
CA GLY A 117 -5.72 11.56 5.68
C GLY A 117 -5.73 12.69 4.65
N VAL A 118 -6.85 13.42 4.49
CA VAL A 118 -6.92 14.58 3.57
C VAL A 118 -5.93 15.67 3.98
N LYS A 119 -5.85 15.99 5.28
CA LYS A 119 -4.99 17.07 5.78
C LYS A 119 -3.49 16.77 5.58
N LYS A 120 -3.09 15.49 5.66
CA LYS A 120 -1.70 15.05 5.52
C LYS A 120 -1.27 14.76 4.08
N LEU A 121 -2.18 14.74 3.12
CA LEU A 121 -1.90 14.44 1.70
C LEU A 121 -0.64 15.11 1.13
N PRO A 122 -0.40 16.43 1.31
CA PRO A 122 0.81 17.05 0.74
C PRO A 122 2.10 16.46 1.32
N VAL A 123 2.09 16.18 2.62
CA VAL A 123 3.24 15.60 3.33
C VAL A 123 3.45 14.16 2.90
N THR A 124 2.37 13.38 2.81
CA THR A 124 2.35 12.01 2.29
C THR A 124 2.92 11.94 0.89
N PHE A 125 2.48 12.83 0.01
CA PHE A 125 2.96 12.90 -1.36
C PHE A 125 4.48 13.12 -1.44
N VAL A 126 5.02 14.06 -0.64
CA VAL A 126 6.47 14.33 -0.61
C VAL A 126 7.25 13.11 -0.12
N ASN A 127 6.81 12.45 0.96
CA ASN A 127 7.51 11.27 1.49
C ASN A 127 7.50 10.11 0.47
N TYR A 128 6.37 9.87 -0.20
CA TYR A 128 6.28 8.84 -1.23
C TYR A 128 7.13 9.16 -2.46
N ILE A 129 7.22 10.42 -2.91
CA ILE A 129 8.13 10.80 -4.00
C ILE A 129 9.58 10.50 -3.63
N ILE A 130 9.99 10.86 -2.41
CA ILE A 130 11.37 10.67 -1.96
C ILE A 130 11.66 9.16 -1.85
N LEU A 131 10.74 8.38 -1.27
CA LEU A 131 10.88 6.93 -1.21
C LEU A 131 10.98 6.32 -2.62
N LEU A 132 10.12 6.74 -3.54
CA LEU A 132 10.13 6.30 -4.94
C LEU A 132 11.45 6.64 -5.62
N ALA A 133 12.00 7.84 -5.41
CA ALA A 133 13.29 8.25 -5.95
C ALA A 133 14.43 7.35 -5.45
N ILE A 134 14.43 6.99 -4.16
CA ILE A 134 15.41 6.05 -3.59
C ILE A 134 15.25 4.67 -4.21
N ILE A 135 14.02 4.18 -4.36
CA ILE A 135 13.74 2.89 -5.00
C ILE A 135 14.20 2.87 -6.46
N PHE A 136 14.00 3.94 -7.21
CA PHE A 136 14.41 4.03 -8.62
C PHE A 136 15.93 3.87 -8.80
N VAL A 137 16.73 4.34 -7.84
CA VAL A 137 18.19 4.14 -7.84
C VAL A 137 18.53 2.64 -7.81
N LEU A 138 17.74 1.81 -7.12
CA LEU A 138 17.94 0.37 -7.09
C LEU A 138 17.73 -0.28 -8.46
N PHE A 139 16.96 0.32 -9.37
CA PHE A 139 16.73 -0.23 -10.71
C PHE A 139 17.82 0.15 -11.74
N ILE A 140 18.81 0.98 -11.38
CA ILE A 140 19.92 1.35 -12.30
C ILE A 140 20.63 0.12 -12.88
N PRO A 141 20.99 -0.93 -12.11
CA PRO A 141 21.65 -2.11 -12.66
C PRO A 141 20.82 -2.85 -13.72
N VAL A 142 19.49 -2.79 -13.64
CA VAL A 142 18.58 -3.41 -14.62
C VAL A 142 18.70 -2.73 -15.99
N VAL A 143 18.88 -1.41 -16.01
CA VAL A 143 19.04 -0.62 -17.24
C VAL A 143 20.40 -0.88 -17.90
N VAL A 144 21.42 -1.19 -17.09
CA VAL A 144 22.79 -1.44 -17.57
C VAL A 144 22.95 -2.88 -18.07
N VAL A 145 22.39 -3.84 -17.34
CA VAL A 145 22.54 -5.27 -17.64
C VAL A 145 21.40 -5.74 -18.54
N HIS A 146 21.69 -5.88 -19.84
CA HIS A 146 20.73 -6.27 -20.88
C HIS A 146 20.46 -7.79 -20.92
N SER A 147 20.44 -8.46 -19.77
CA SER A 147 20.14 -9.90 -19.65
C SER A 147 18.74 -10.08 -19.09
N LEU A 148 17.84 -10.69 -19.87
CA LEU A 148 16.46 -10.94 -19.45
C LEU A 148 16.38 -11.69 -18.12
N TRP A 149 17.22 -12.71 -17.92
CA TRP A 149 17.26 -13.50 -16.69
C TRP A 149 17.69 -12.66 -15.48
N PHE A 150 18.70 -11.82 -15.66
CA PHE A 150 19.14 -10.90 -14.61
C PHE A 150 18.05 -9.88 -14.29
N ILE A 151 17.44 -9.27 -15.32
CA ILE A 151 16.36 -8.30 -15.18
C ILE A 151 15.20 -8.89 -14.37
N LEU A 152 14.77 -10.10 -14.71
CA LEU A 152 13.66 -10.77 -14.01
C LEU A 152 13.99 -11.08 -12.55
N LEU A 153 15.13 -11.73 -12.29
CA LEU A 153 15.52 -12.12 -10.94
C LEU A 153 15.76 -10.89 -10.04
N TYR A 154 16.48 -9.90 -10.57
CA TYR A 154 16.83 -8.70 -9.83
C TYR A 154 15.59 -7.83 -9.57
N SER A 155 14.70 -7.66 -10.55
CA SER A 155 13.45 -6.91 -10.35
C SER A 155 12.55 -7.57 -9.30
N PHE A 156 12.49 -8.91 -9.28
CA PHE A 156 11.76 -9.64 -8.25
C PHE A 156 12.35 -9.39 -6.86
N LEU A 157 13.68 -9.49 -6.70
CA LEU A 157 14.35 -9.23 -5.42
C LEU A 157 14.10 -7.80 -4.94
N VAL A 158 14.25 -6.81 -5.82
CA VAL A 158 13.97 -5.41 -5.49
C VAL A 158 12.51 -5.23 -5.08
N ALA A 159 11.55 -5.82 -5.81
CA ALA A 159 10.14 -5.71 -5.47
C ALA A 159 9.81 -6.27 -4.08
N VAL A 160 10.39 -7.42 -3.71
CA VAL A 160 10.22 -8.04 -2.39
C VAL A 160 10.82 -7.18 -1.28
N LEU A 161 11.99 -6.58 -1.50
CA LEU A 161 12.67 -5.73 -0.52
C LEU A 161 11.99 -4.37 -0.35
N VAL A 162 11.39 -3.85 -1.42
CA VAL A 162 10.78 -2.52 -1.45
C VAL A 162 9.35 -2.51 -0.94
N SER A 163 8.58 -3.57 -1.18
CA SER A 163 7.18 -3.69 -0.75
C SER A 163 6.99 -3.33 0.74
N PRO A 164 7.80 -3.86 1.69
CA PRO A 164 7.68 -3.51 3.09
C PRO A 164 7.87 -2.01 3.40
N LEU A 165 8.79 -1.33 2.70
CA LEU A 165 9.03 0.10 2.90
C LEU A 165 7.80 0.93 2.52
N VAL A 166 7.08 0.52 1.48
CA VAL A 166 5.83 1.17 1.03
C VAL A 166 4.73 1.07 2.08
N PHE A 167 4.65 -0.05 2.80
CA PHE A 167 3.61 -0.29 3.82
C PHE A 167 3.99 0.15 5.23
N LEU A 168 5.29 0.25 5.55
CA LEU A 168 5.77 0.80 6.82
C LEU A 168 5.75 2.33 6.86
N LEU A 169 5.79 3.00 5.70
CA LEU A 169 5.82 4.45 5.64
C LEU A 169 4.55 5.10 6.26
N PRO A 170 3.31 4.72 5.89
CA PRO A 170 2.09 5.34 6.41
C PRO A 170 1.97 5.40 7.95
N PRO A 171 2.19 4.30 8.70
CA PRO A 171 2.05 4.35 10.15
C PRO A 171 3.06 5.28 10.83
N ILE A 172 4.26 5.47 10.28
CA ILE A 172 5.23 6.44 10.80
C ILE A 172 4.79 7.88 10.45
N MET A 173 4.22 8.07 9.25
CA MET A 173 3.71 9.36 8.79
C MET A 173 2.55 9.91 9.61
N VAL A 174 1.84 9.04 10.33
CA VAL A 174 0.85 9.47 11.32
C VAL A 174 1.48 10.38 12.38
N GLU A 175 2.72 10.11 12.78
CA GLU A 175 3.38 10.77 13.90
C GLU A 175 4.45 11.76 13.46
N LYS A 176 5.10 11.51 12.32
CA LYS A 176 6.19 12.33 11.80
C LYS A 176 5.82 12.95 10.47
N ASN A 177 6.30 14.17 10.21
CA ASN A 177 6.12 14.82 8.91
C ASN A 177 7.14 14.34 7.87
N PHE A 178 8.31 13.91 8.32
CA PHE A 178 9.32 13.27 7.49
C PHE A 178 9.61 11.91 8.11
N ALA A 179 9.30 10.84 7.37
CA ALA A 179 9.26 9.48 7.91
C ALA A 179 10.15 8.50 7.12
N VAL A 180 10.73 8.95 6.00
CA VAL A 180 11.49 8.08 5.08
C VAL A 180 12.65 7.40 5.80
N ILE A 181 13.47 8.16 6.55
CA ILE A 181 14.65 7.63 7.24
C ILE A 181 14.24 6.66 8.34
N GLU A 182 13.25 7.03 9.15
CA GLU A 182 12.66 6.18 10.18
C GLU A 182 12.09 4.88 9.65
N THR A 183 11.55 4.90 8.42
CA THR A 183 11.04 3.70 7.77
C THR A 183 12.17 2.70 7.55
N PHE A 184 13.37 3.15 7.15
CA PHE A 184 14.52 2.26 7.01
C PHE A 184 15.02 1.73 8.36
N PHE A 185 15.04 2.56 9.41
CA PHE A 185 15.41 2.10 10.75
C PHE A 185 14.42 1.05 11.26
N LEU A 186 13.12 1.34 11.19
CA LEU A 186 12.08 0.39 11.58
C LEU A 186 12.15 -0.90 10.75
N TYR A 187 12.37 -0.79 9.45
CA TYR A 187 12.48 -1.96 8.57
C TYR A 187 13.68 -2.84 8.95
N LYS A 188 14.79 -2.26 9.41
CA LYS A 188 15.93 -3.02 9.92
C LYS A 188 15.55 -3.80 11.19
N GLU A 189 14.87 -3.16 12.14
CA GLU A 189 14.48 -3.78 13.42
C GLU A 189 13.38 -4.84 13.24
N THR A 190 12.47 -4.64 12.29
CA THR A 190 11.34 -5.55 12.01
C THR A 190 11.56 -6.46 10.80
N PHE A 191 12.79 -6.51 10.27
CA PHE A 191 13.16 -7.05 8.96
C PHE A 191 12.52 -8.41 8.64
N LYS A 192 12.67 -9.39 9.54
CA LYS A 192 12.14 -10.75 9.34
C LYS A 192 10.63 -10.74 9.14
N ARG A 193 9.89 -10.02 10.00
CA ARG A 193 8.42 -9.97 9.94
C ARG A 193 7.96 -9.18 8.72
N SER A 194 8.58 -8.03 8.48
CA SER A 194 8.28 -7.18 7.33
C SER A 194 8.54 -7.87 6.00
N ILE A 195 9.64 -8.61 5.83
CA ILE A 195 9.86 -9.38 4.58
C ILE A 195 8.82 -10.46 4.39
N ILE A 196 8.46 -11.22 5.44
CA ILE A 196 7.44 -12.26 5.31
C ILE A 196 6.11 -11.64 4.89
N LEU A 197 5.71 -10.52 5.51
CA LEU A 197 4.52 -9.78 5.11
C LEU A 197 4.62 -9.24 3.68
N GLY A 198 5.78 -8.74 3.26
CA GLY A 198 6.04 -8.28 1.89
C GLY A 198 5.88 -9.40 0.86
N LEU A 199 6.42 -10.59 1.15
CA LEU A 199 6.27 -11.79 0.33
C LEU A 199 4.80 -12.23 0.26
N LEU A 200 4.11 -12.24 1.40
CA LEU A 200 2.69 -12.59 1.45
C LEU A 200 1.84 -11.58 0.67
N TYR A 201 2.16 -10.29 0.74
CA TYR A 201 1.51 -9.28 -0.10
C TYR A 201 1.72 -9.59 -1.58
N SER A 202 2.95 -9.86 -2.02
CA SER A 202 3.23 -10.19 -3.42
C SER A 202 2.47 -11.45 -3.88
N LEU A 203 2.42 -12.50 -3.04
CA LEU A 203 1.70 -13.73 -3.34
C LEU A 203 0.19 -13.52 -3.42
N VAL A 204 -0.41 -12.85 -2.43
CA VAL A 204 -1.85 -12.57 -2.38
C VAL A 204 -2.24 -11.63 -3.52
N SER A 205 -1.49 -10.56 -3.74
CA SER A 205 -1.70 -9.61 -4.84
C SER A 205 -1.63 -10.31 -6.20
N SER A 206 -0.66 -11.20 -6.40
CA SER A 206 -0.54 -12.01 -7.62
C SER A 206 -1.70 -13.00 -7.77
N ALA A 207 -2.08 -13.71 -6.71
CA ALA A 207 -3.17 -14.67 -6.73
C ALA A 207 -4.51 -13.99 -7.04
N VAL A 208 -4.78 -12.87 -6.39
CA VAL A 208 -5.98 -12.07 -6.65
C VAL A 208 -5.97 -11.51 -8.07
N SER A 209 -4.84 -11.02 -8.57
CA SER A 209 -4.72 -10.49 -9.93
C SER A 209 -4.84 -11.55 -11.02
N SER A 210 -4.66 -12.84 -10.68
CA SER A 210 -4.87 -13.97 -11.61
C SER A 210 -6.35 -14.34 -11.81
N LEU A 211 -7.25 -13.82 -10.97
CA LEU A 211 -8.69 -13.90 -11.19
C LEU A 211 -9.09 -13.06 -12.41
N ILE A 212 -10.35 -13.13 -12.82
CA ILE A 212 -10.91 -12.26 -13.88
C ILE A 212 -10.43 -10.82 -13.65
N LEU A 213 -9.76 -10.22 -14.64
CA LEU A 213 -8.95 -8.99 -14.52
C LEU A 213 -9.61 -7.89 -13.67
N ILE A 214 -10.91 -7.66 -13.88
CA ILE A 214 -11.70 -6.64 -13.17
C ILE A 214 -11.93 -7.04 -11.70
N ILE A 215 -12.29 -8.29 -11.44
CA ILE A 215 -12.54 -8.81 -10.09
C ILE A 215 -11.23 -8.80 -9.29
N GLY A 216 -10.13 -9.27 -9.90
CA GLY A 216 -8.81 -9.26 -9.30
C GLY A 216 -8.34 -7.85 -8.94
N GLY A 217 -8.39 -6.91 -9.89
CA GLY A 217 -8.04 -5.52 -9.64
C GLY A 217 -8.88 -4.88 -8.52
N SER A 218 -10.18 -5.16 -8.48
CA SER A 218 -11.10 -4.65 -7.46
C SER A 218 -10.73 -5.13 -6.06
N LEU A 219 -10.52 -6.44 -5.91
CA LEU A 219 -10.14 -7.03 -4.62
C LEU A 219 -8.79 -6.51 -4.14
N ASN A 220 -7.85 -6.26 -5.05
CA ASN A 220 -6.54 -5.74 -4.70
C ASN A 220 -6.64 -4.31 -4.13
N ILE A 221 -7.41 -3.44 -4.80
CA ILE A 221 -7.62 -2.04 -4.38
C ILE A 221 -8.44 -1.95 -3.09
N LEU A 222 -9.50 -2.75 -2.95
CA LEU A 222 -10.46 -2.61 -1.86
C LEU A 222 -10.14 -3.43 -0.61
N LEU A 223 -9.36 -4.51 -0.71
CA LEU A 223 -9.10 -5.39 0.43
C LEU A 223 -7.61 -5.62 0.67
N VAL A 224 -6.86 -6.02 -0.37
CA VAL A 224 -5.45 -6.38 -0.19
C VAL A 224 -4.63 -5.18 0.27
N ILE A 225 -4.67 -4.06 -0.47
CA ILE A 225 -3.89 -2.87 -0.12
C ILE A 225 -4.28 -2.33 1.27
N PRO A 226 -5.56 -2.05 1.57
CA PRO A 226 -5.95 -1.56 2.90
C PRO A 226 -5.63 -2.56 4.02
N GLY A 227 -5.81 -3.87 3.79
CA GLY A 227 -5.52 -4.92 4.76
C GLY A 227 -4.04 -5.00 5.12
N PHE A 228 -3.16 -4.90 4.13
CA PHE A 228 -1.72 -4.85 4.39
C PHE A 228 -1.30 -3.54 5.05
N VAL A 229 -1.87 -2.39 4.69
CA VAL A 229 -1.62 -1.13 5.40
C VAL A 229 -2.01 -1.25 6.88
N ALA A 230 -3.17 -1.83 7.18
CA ALA A 230 -3.60 -2.07 8.57
C ALA A 230 -2.64 -3.03 9.29
N THR A 231 -2.25 -4.13 8.65
CA THR A 231 -1.31 -5.12 9.18
C THR A 231 0.04 -4.50 9.57
N TYR A 232 0.63 -3.72 8.66
CA TYR A 232 1.89 -3.02 8.92
C TYR A 232 1.75 -1.90 9.96
N SER A 233 0.57 -1.30 10.06
CA SER A 233 0.27 -0.32 11.11
C SER A 233 0.17 -0.95 12.50
N ILE A 234 -0.38 -2.17 12.61
CA ILE A 234 -0.38 -2.96 13.85
C ILE A 234 1.06 -3.34 14.21
N LEU A 235 1.85 -3.81 13.24
CA LEU A 235 3.27 -4.13 13.46
C LEU A 235 4.05 -2.92 13.99
N TYR A 236 3.81 -1.73 13.44
CA TYR A 236 4.42 -0.49 13.94
C TYR A 236 3.98 -0.15 15.36
N LYS A 237 2.68 -0.28 15.66
CA LYS A 237 2.13 -0.03 16.98
C LYS A 237 2.77 -0.94 18.03
N ASP A 238 2.85 -2.25 17.77
CA ASP A 238 3.49 -3.21 18.66
C ASP A 238 4.99 -2.91 18.86
N TYR A 239 5.70 -2.54 17.79
CA TYR A 239 7.10 -2.12 17.90
C TYR A 239 7.25 -0.92 18.83
N ARG A 240 6.41 0.10 18.65
CA ARG A 240 6.42 1.31 19.47
C ARG A 240 6.10 1.05 20.93
N GLU A 241 5.11 0.23 21.21
CA GLU A 241 4.75 -0.15 22.58
C GLU A 241 5.91 -0.88 23.28
N LYS A 242 6.67 -1.70 22.54
CA LYS A 242 7.89 -2.39 23.05
C LYS A 242 9.08 -1.45 23.27
N GLU A 243 9.23 -0.43 22.41
CA GLU A 243 10.25 0.61 22.55
C GLU A 243 9.98 1.46 23.81
N GLU A 244 8.72 1.90 24.01
CA GLU A 244 8.33 2.72 25.15
C GLU A 244 8.39 1.98 26.50
N SER A 245 8.13 0.68 26.49
CA SER A 245 8.22 -0.17 27.68
C SER A 245 9.64 -0.63 28.01
N GLY A 246 10.65 -0.24 27.22
CA GLY A 246 12.07 -0.53 27.47
C GLY A 246 12.47 -1.98 27.23
N PHE A 247 11.67 -2.75 26.48
CA PHE A 247 11.97 -4.15 26.13
C PHE A 247 12.93 -4.29 24.95
N LEU A 248 13.20 -3.20 24.22
CA LEU A 248 14.26 -3.15 23.23
C LEU A 248 15.59 -2.82 23.92
N PRO A 249 16.70 -3.53 23.61
CA PRO A 249 18.00 -3.15 24.14
C PRO A 249 18.32 -1.71 23.74
N SER A 250 18.66 -0.88 24.73
CA SER A 250 19.16 0.46 24.48
C SER A 250 20.44 0.36 23.65
N LEU A 251 20.48 1.14 22.56
CA LEU A 251 21.64 1.26 21.67
C LEU A 251 22.93 1.60 22.42
#